data_AF-N9MGG4-F1
#
_entry.id   AF-N9MGG4-F1
#
_cell.length_a   1.000
_cell.length_b   1.000
_cell.length_c   1.000
_cell.angle_alpha   90.00
_cell.angle_beta   90.00
_cell.angle_gamma   90.00
#
_symmetry.space_group_name_H-M   'P 1'
#
loop_
_entity.id
_entity.type
_entity.pdbx_description
1 polymer ?
#
loop_
_entity_poly.entity_id
_entity_poly.type
_entity_poly.pdbx_seq_one_letter_code
_entity_poly.pdbx_strand_id
1 'polypeptide(L)'
;MDPKHYKKLTDKDPIKNKPRNRPLPKTSEKYLEAFDRLKEILDRMEIKYEEYFHFKTTKHWRFDLHLVGYLTLIEIAGGPWSGGRKGKLATKAWSIDRYDHAEAMGYRYIRFEVSDISSSNRAIQRLRNLRASHGTVQTIPAVDFD
;
A
#
# COMPACT_ATOMS: atom_id res chain seq x y z
N MET A 1 38.36 -30.47 -11.16
CA MET A 1 39.08 -29.94 -9.98
C MET A 1 38.31 -30.34 -8.74
N ASP A 2 38.96 -31.07 -7.82
CA ASP A 2 38.37 -31.40 -6.51
C ASP A 2 38.15 -30.10 -5.70
N PRO A 3 36.91 -29.83 -5.21
CA PRO A 3 36.61 -28.64 -4.40
C PRO A 3 37.51 -28.47 -3.18
N LYS A 4 37.95 -29.58 -2.56
CA LYS A 4 38.86 -29.53 -1.40
C LYS A 4 40.26 -29.06 -1.80
N HIS A 5 40.74 -29.50 -2.96
CA HIS A 5 42.03 -29.09 -3.51
C HIS A 5 42.04 -27.60 -3.90
N TYR A 6 40.98 -27.12 -4.56
CA TYR A 6 40.82 -25.69 -4.91
C TYR A 6 40.81 -24.78 -3.66
N LYS A 7 40.06 -25.17 -2.63
CA LYS A 7 40.00 -24.42 -1.37
C LYS A 7 41.35 -24.39 -0.66
N LYS A 8 42.09 -25.51 -0.64
CA LYS A 8 43.43 -25.58 -0.05
C LYS A 8 44.45 -24.67 -0.76
N LEU A 9 44.32 -24.49 -2.07
CA LEU A 9 45.21 -23.64 -2.89
C LEU A 9 44.86 -22.15 -2.86
N THR A 10 43.57 -21.82 -2.74
CA THR A 10 43.08 -20.44 -2.97
C THR A 10 42.48 -19.80 -1.73
N ASP A 11 42.22 -20.58 -0.68
CA ASP A 11 41.42 -20.23 0.50
C ASP A 11 40.03 -19.65 0.17
N LYS A 12 39.55 -19.92 -1.05
CA LYS A 12 38.25 -19.49 -1.54
C LYS A 12 37.29 -20.66 -1.58
N ASP A 13 36.06 -20.40 -1.17
CA ASP A 13 34.97 -21.33 -1.43
C ASP A 13 34.68 -21.39 -2.95
N PRO A 14 34.30 -22.55 -3.48
CA PRO A 14 33.94 -22.69 -4.88
C PRO A 14 32.76 -21.77 -5.23
N ILE A 15 32.75 -21.29 -6.47
CA ILE A 15 31.68 -20.42 -6.99
C ILE A 15 30.34 -21.13 -6.81
N LYS A 16 29.41 -20.48 -6.12
CA LYS A 16 28.05 -21.00 -5.91
C LYS A 16 27.29 -20.91 -7.23
N ASN A 17 27.04 -22.04 -7.89
CA ASN A 17 26.24 -22.13 -9.12
C ASN A 17 24.72 -21.93 -8.90
N LYS A 18 24.31 -21.30 -7.80
CA LYS A 18 22.88 -21.06 -7.55
C LYS A 18 22.43 -19.84 -8.36
N PRO A 19 21.29 -19.92 -9.08
CA PRO A 19 20.75 -18.74 -9.75
C PRO A 19 20.53 -17.63 -8.73
N ARG A 20 21.08 -16.44 -9.01
CA ARG A 20 20.91 -15.24 -8.15
C ARG A 20 19.48 -14.69 -8.21
N ASN A 21 18.68 -15.13 -9.18
CA ASN A 21 17.29 -14.74 -9.34
C ASN A 21 16.40 -15.66 -8.51
N ARG A 22 16.15 -15.28 -7.25
CA ARG A 22 15.00 -15.83 -6.51
C ARG A 22 13.76 -15.05 -6.95
N PRO A 23 12.62 -15.72 -7.20
CA PRO A 23 11.38 -15.00 -7.46
C PRO A 23 11.08 -14.07 -6.28
N LEU A 24 10.49 -12.91 -6.57
CA LEU A 24 10.03 -12.01 -5.54
C LEU A 24 9.08 -12.77 -4.60
N PRO A 25 9.15 -12.54 -3.27
CA PRO A 25 8.21 -13.16 -2.35
C PRO A 25 6.80 -12.81 -2.80
N LYS A 26 5.94 -13.82 -2.96
CA LYS A 26 4.52 -13.60 -3.21
C LYS A 26 3.93 -12.84 -2.01
N THR A 27 2.94 -12.01 -2.29
CA THR A 27 2.17 -11.31 -1.27
C THR A 27 1.57 -12.33 -0.29
N SER A 28 1.51 -11.99 1.00
CA SER A 28 0.98 -12.90 2.02
C SER A 28 -0.53 -13.11 1.82
N GLU A 29 -0.99 -14.35 2.01
CA GLU A 29 -2.41 -14.71 1.92
C GLU A 29 -3.32 -13.84 2.81
N LYS A 30 -2.88 -13.56 4.04
CA LYS A 30 -3.58 -12.66 4.98
C LYS A 30 -3.80 -11.25 4.43
N TYR A 31 -2.88 -10.75 3.61
CA TYR A 31 -3.05 -9.45 2.97
C TYR A 31 -4.10 -9.54 1.86
N LEU A 32 -4.08 -10.61 1.06
CA LEU A 32 -5.04 -10.79 -0.04
C LEU A 32 -6.45 -10.88 0.52
N GLU A 33 -6.66 -11.68 1.57
CA GLU A 33 -7.93 -11.77 2.28
C GLU A 33 -8.37 -10.41 2.85
N ALA A 34 -7.46 -9.65 3.46
CA ALA A 34 -7.78 -8.32 3.96
C ALA A 34 -8.10 -7.32 2.85
N PHE A 35 -7.42 -7.40 1.71
CA PHE A 35 -7.67 -6.55 0.55
C PHE A 35 -9.08 -6.81 -0.01
N ASP A 36 -9.41 -8.08 -0.25
CA ASP A 36 -10.73 -8.49 -0.75
C ASP A 36 -11.85 -8.10 0.23
N ARG A 37 -11.64 -8.34 1.52
CA ARG A 37 -12.61 -7.95 2.55
C ARG A 37 -12.80 -6.43 2.63
N LEU A 38 -11.74 -5.65 2.45
CA LEU A 38 -11.85 -4.20 2.43
C LEU A 38 -12.67 -3.73 1.22
N LYS A 39 -12.48 -4.35 0.05
CA LYS A 39 -13.30 -4.09 -1.14
C LYS A 39 -14.78 -4.37 -0.88
N GLU A 40 -15.10 -5.53 -0.32
CA GLU A 40 -16.48 -5.86 0.03
C GLU A 40 -17.12 -4.83 0.97
N ILE A 41 -16.35 -4.32 1.95
CA ILE A 41 -16.83 -3.28 2.86
C ILE A 41 -17.12 -1.98 2.10
N LEU A 42 -16.23 -1.56 1.21
CA LEU A 42 -16.40 -0.34 0.40
C LEU A 42 -17.60 -0.46 -0.54
N ASP A 43 -17.76 -1.62 -1.19
CA ASP A 43 -18.89 -1.91 -2.09
C ASP A 43 -20.22 -1.85 -1.32
N ARG A 44 -20.30 -2.48 -0.14
CA ARG A 44 -21.49 -2.42 0.74
C ARG A 44 -21.79 -1.00 1.23
N MET A 45 -20.78 -0.15 1.32
CA MET A 45 -20.93 1.26 1.70
C MET A 45 -21.20 2.18 0.52
N GLU A 46 -21.25 1.64 -0.71
CA GLU A 46 -21.41 2.36 -1.98
C GLU A 46 -20.33 3.44 -2.19
N ILE A 47 -19.12 3.18 -1.70
CA ILE A 47 -17.97 4.05 -1.90
C ILE A 47 -17.22 3.59 -3.15
N LYS A 48 -17.12 4.48 -4.14
CA LYS A 48 -16.32 4.22 -5.34
C LYS A 48 -14.83 4.24 -5.00
N TYR A 49 -14.06 3.32 -5.58
CA TYR A 49 -12.62 3.27 -5.40
C TYR A 49 -11.86 2.85 -6.65
N GLU A 50 -10.57 3.20 -6.69
CA GLU A 50 -9.60 2.77 -7.68
C GLU A 50 -8.53 1.92 -6.99
N GLU A 51 -8.17 0.79 -7.60
CA GLU A 51 -7.14 -0.11 -7.08
C GLU A 51 -5.74 0.29 -7.56
N TYR A 52 -4.74 0.03 -6.71
CA TYR A 52 -3.32 0.24 -7.03
C TYR A 52 -3.01 1.66 -7.54
N PHE A 53 -3.65 2.65 -6.93
CA PHE A 53 -3.66 4.02 -7.43
C PHE A 53 -2.25 4.62 -7.52
N HIS A 54 -2.00 5.26 -8.66
CA HIS A 54 -0.73 5.85 -9.01
C HIS A 54 -0.90 7.36 -9.25
N PHE A 55 -0.58 8.16 -8.25
CA PHE A 55 -0.76 9.61 -8.31
C PHE A 55 0.42 10.36 -8.97
N LYS A 56 1.59 9.72 -9.07
CA LYS A 56 2.80 10.33 -9.62
C LYS A 56 3.49 9.40 -10.61
N THR A 57 3.40 9.72 -11.90
CA THR A 57 3.97 8.90 -12.99
C THR A 57 5.49 8.75 -12.92
N THR A 58 6.20 9.70 -12.31
CA THR A 58 7.67 9.73 -12.26
C THR A 58 8.28 8.84 -11.18
N LYS A 59 7.49 8.35 -10.22
CA LYS A 59 7.96 7.52 -9.10
C LYS A 59 7.05 6.32 -9.00
N HIS A 60 7.57 5.11 -8.79
CA HIS A 60 6.77 3.88 -8.62
C HIS A 60 6.00 3.79 -7.28
N TRP A 61 5.46 4.90 -6.79
CA TRP A 61 4.66 4.95 -5.57
C TRP A 61 3.23 4.51 -5.84
N ARG A 62 2.73 3.61 -5.00
CA ARG A 62 1.36 3.11 -5.08
C ARG A 62 0.74 3.08 -3.70
N PHE A 63 -0.57 3.31 -3.68
CA PHE A 63 -1.46 2.99 -2.58
C PHE A 63 -2.34 1.82 -2.99
N ASP A 64 -2.86 1.09 -2.03
CA ASP A 64 -3.63 -0.12 -2.31
C ASP A 64 -5.00 0.26 -2.89
N LEU A 65 -5.64 1.30 -2.33
CA LEU A 65 -6.92 1.83 -2.83
C LEU A 65 -6.93 3.37 -2.79
N HIS A 66 -7.66 3.98 -3.71
CA HIS A 66 -8.03 5.39 -3.69
C HIS A 66 -9.55 5.52 -3.64
N LEU A 67 -10.10 6.20 -2.63
CA LEU A 67 -11.54 6.42 -2.50
C LEU A 67 -11.96 7.64 -3.32
N VAL A 68 -12.57 7.37 -4.48
CA VAL A 68 -13.00 8.37 -5.46
C VAL A 68 -14.10 9.24 -4.84
N GLY A 69 -13.83 10.54 -4.69
CA GLY A 69 -14.72 11.53 -4.08
C GLY A 69 -14.37 11.92 -2.65
N TYR A 70 -13.51 11.15 -1.96
CA TYR A 70 -13.06 11.46 -0.60
C TYR A 70 -11.63 12.02 -0.55
N LEU A 71 -10.93 12.10 -1.69
CA LEU A 71 -9.49 12.41 -1.79
C LEU A 71 -8.69 11.64 -0.73
N THR A 72 -9.03 10.37 -0.53
CA THR A 72 -8.48 9.55 0.55
C THR A 72 -7.80 8.32 -0.03
N LEU A 73 -6.55 8.10 0.35
CA LEU A 73 -5.72 6.97 -0.06
C LEU A 73 -5.65 5.96 1.08
N ILE A 74 -5.79 4.67 0.76
CA ILE A 74 -5.72 3.60 1.74
C ILE A 74 -4.50 2.73 1.48
N GLU A 75 -3.84 2.38 2.58
CA GLU A 75 -2.74 1.43 2.62
C GLU A 75 -3.02 0.32 3.62
N ILE A 76 -2.77 -0.92 3.23
CA ILE A 76 -2.85 -2.10 4.08
C ILE A 76 -1.43 -2.53 4.42
N ALA A 77 -1.16 -2.62 5.73
CA ALA A 77 0.12 -3.04 6.24
C ALA A 77 0.52 -4.44 5.75
N GLY A 78 1.79 -4.61 5.39
CA GLY A 78 2.30 -5.88 4.87
C GLY A 78 1.97 -6.12 3.39
N GLY A 79 1.28 -5.17 2.74
CA GLY A 79 1.11 -5.15 1.30
C GLY A 79 2.43 -4.99 0.54
N PRO A 80 2.45 -5.36 -0.75
CA PRO A 80 3.66 -5.35 -1.57
C PRO A 80 4.32 -3.97 -1.69
N TRP A 81 3.54 -2.90 -1.50
CA TRP A 81 3.96 -1.50 -1.61
C TRP A 81 4.11 -0.80 -0.25
N SER A 82 3.88 -1.50 0.86
CA SER A 82 3.86 -0.92 2.21
C SER A 82 5.22 -0.91 2.92
N GLY A 83 6.24 -0.35 2.26
CA GLY A 83 7.55 -0.22 2.88
C GLY A 83 8.31 -1.55 3.02
N GLY A 84 8.11 -2.48 2.08
CA GLY A 84 8.94 -3.68 1.91
C GLY A 84 8.80 -4.77 2.99
N ARG A 85 9.75 -5.73 3.02
CA ARG A 85 9.68 -6.92 3.88
C ARG A 85 9.46 -6.56 5.35
N LYS A 86 8.26 -6.89 5.87
CA LYS A 86 7.84 -6.66 7.26
C LYS A 86 7.72 -5.17 7.65
N GLY A 87 7.43 -4.27 6.71
CA GLY A 87 7.24 -2.84 7.00
C GLY A 87 8.51 -2.10 7.43
N LYS A 88 9.69 -2.75 7.36
CA LYS A 88 10.97 -2.18 7.81
C LYS A 88 11.42 -0.95 7.01
N LEU A 89 10.84 -0.72 5.83
CA LEU A 89 11.15 0.42 4.99
C LEU A 89 10.01 1.45 4.96
N ALA A 90 8.90 1.22 5.68
CA ALA A 90 7.77 2.15 5.72
C ALA A 90 8.13 3.50 6.34
N THR A 91 9.12 3.50 7.24
CA THR A 91 9.63 4.69 7.94
C THR A 91 10.91 5.28 7.34
N LYS A 92 11.37 4.78 6.18
CA LYS A 92 12.54 5.36 5.50
C LYS A 92 12.16 6.63 4.72
N ALA A 93 13.14 7.52 4.54
CA ALA A 93 12.96 8.83 3.89
C ALA A 93 12.21 8.78 2.54
N TRP A 94 12.45 7.77 1.70
CA TRP A 94 11.77 7.62 0.41
C TRP A 94 10.32 7.12 0.49
N SER A 95 9.90 6.60 1.66
CA SER A 95 8.51 6.28 1.98
C SER A 95 7.80 7.48 2.63
N ILE A 96 8.53 8.34 3.34
CA ILE A 96 8.02 9.59 3.91
C ILE A 96 7.67 10.59 2.80
N ASP A 97 8.56 10.77 1.83
CA ASP A 97 8.33 11.64 0.66
C ASP A 97 7.07 11.26 -0.14
N ARG A 98 6.67 9.97 -0.10
CA ARG A 98 5.41 9.50 -0.70
C ARG A 98 4.20 10.12 0.01
N TYR A 99 4.19 10.13 1.34
CA TYR A 99 3.07 10.67 2.12
C TYR A 99 3.04 12.20 2.05
N ASP A 100 4.19 12.85 2.19
CA ASP A 100 4.30 14.31 2.09
C ASP A 100 3.79 14.81 0.73
N HIS A 101 4.14 14.11 -0.36
CA HIS A 101 3.67 14.47 -1.69
C HIS A 101 2.18 14.19 -1.87
N ALA A 102 1.64 13.14 -1.26
CA ALA A 102 0.20 12.87 -1.29
C ALA A 102 -0.57 13.98 -0.56
N GLU A 103 -0.11 14.40 0.62
CA GLU A 103 -0.70 15.50 1.37
C GLU A 103 -0.60 16.83 0.61
N ALA A 104 0.54 17.12 -0.03
CA ALA A 104 0.71 18.32 -0.88
C ALA A 104 -0.27 18.36 -2.07
N MET A 105 -0.69 17.18 -2.56
CA MET A 105 -1.73 17.04 -3.60
C MET A 105 -3.15 17.09 -3.04
N GLY A 106 -3.32 17.30 -1.74
CA GLY A 106 -4.61 17.38 -1.04
C GLY A 106 -5.19 16.03 -0.64
N TYR A 107 -4.44 14.95 -0.79
CA TYR A 107 -4.90 13.63 -0.34
C TYR A 107 -4.70 13.44 1.15
N ARG A 108 -5.69 12.82 1.79
CA ARG A 108 -5.53 12.22 3.11
C ARG A 108 -5.18 10.76 2.95
N TYR A 109 -4.46 10.16 3.91
CA TYR A 109 -4.16 8.74 3.88
C TYR A 109 -4.61 8.02 5.15
N ILE A 110 -5.00 6.76 5.00
CA ILE A 110 -5.38 5.89 6.10
C ILE A 110 -4.60 4.58 5.96
N ARG A 111 -3.83 4.24 6.99
CA ARG A 111 -3.14 2.96 7.08
C ARG A 111 -3.93 2.00 7.96
N PHE A 112 -4.29 0.84 7.43
CA PHE A 112 -4.91 -0.25 8.16
C PHE A 112 -3.89 -1.36 8.44
N GLU A 113 -3.89 -1.89 9.65
CA GLU A 113 -3.27 -3.18 9.90
C GLU A 113 -4.22 -4.29 9.42
N VAL A 114 -3.68 -5.45 9.04
CA VAL A 114 -4.50 -6.60 8.59
C VAL A 114 -5.57 -6.96 9.64
N SER A 115 -5.22 -6.88 10.92
CA SER A 115 -6.13 -7.14 12.05
C SER A 115 -7.29 -6.14 12.17
N ASP A 116 -7.13 -4.93 11.63
CA ASP A 116 -8.16 -3.88 11.64
C ASP A 116 -9.30 -4.17 10.67
N ILE A 117 -9.01 -5.01 9.66
CA ILE A 117 -9.94 -5.43 8.61
C ILE A 117 -10.48 -6.83 8.90
N SER A 118 -9.58 -7.78 9.23
CA SER A 118 -9.95 -9.20 9.39
C SER A 118 -10.73 -9.47 10.68
N SER A 119 -10.29 -8.89 11.79
CA SER A 119 -10.72 -9.28 13.13
C SER A 119 -11.48 -8.19 13.85
N SER A 120 -11.20 -6.93 13.54
CA SER A 120 -11.78 -5.78 14.24
C SER A 120 -12.79 -5.05 13.36
N ASN A 121 -13.81 -4.44 13.97
CA ASN A 121 -14.73 -3.54 13.25
C ASN A 121 -14.14 -2.12 13.03
N ARG A 122 -12.82 -1.98 13.24
CA ARG A 122 -12.11 -0.69 13.22
C ARG A 122 -12.10 -0.09 11.83
N ALA A 123 -11.88 -0.90 10.79
CA ALA A 123 -11.93 -0.43 9.41
C ALA A 123 -13.30 0.18 9.06
N ILE A 124 -14.38 -0.53 9.38
CA ILE A 124 -15.75 -0.08 9.15
C ILE A 124 -16.04 1.20 9.92
N GLN A 125 -15.67 1.27 11.20
CA GLN A 125 -15.89 2.48 12.01
C GLN A 125 -15.10 3.69 11.46
N ARG A 126 -13.85 3.49 11.05
CA ARG A 126 -13.03 4.54 10.40
C ARG A 126 -13.68 5.04 9.11
N LEU A 127 -14.17 4.14 8.26
CA LEU A 127 -14.82 4.50 7.00
C LEU A 127 -16.16 5.20 7.23
N ARG A 128 -16.93 4.80 8.25
CA ARG A 128 -18.16 5.51 8.65
C ARG A 128 -17.87 6.94 9.10
N ASN A 129 -16.85 7.11 9.94
CA ASN A 129 -16.43 8.43 10.38
C ASN A 129 -15.91 9.28 9.21
N LEU A 130 -15.19 8.67 8.26
CA LEU A 130 -14.75 9.35 7.04
C LEU A 130 -15.96 9.85 6.24
N ARG A 131 -16.95 8.99 6.00
CA ARG A 131 -18.19 9.33 5.31
C ARG A 131 -18.93 10.47 6.03
N ALA A 132 -19.06 10.39 7.35
CA ALA A 132 -19.68 11.44 8.15
C ALA A 132 -18.92 12.77 8.06
N SER A 133 -17.59 12.74 8.07
CA SER A 133 -16.75 13.94 8.02
C SER A 133 -16.83 14.70 6.69
N HIS A 134 -17.14 14.01 5.59
CA HIS A 134 -17.21 14.63 4.26
C HIS A 134 -18.58 15.26 3.96
N GLY A 135 -19.64 14.94 4.72
CA GLY A 135 -20.98 15.45 4.49
C GLY A 135 -21.57 15.08 3.13
N THR A 136 -22.87 15.32 2.94
CA THR A 136 -23.49 15.30 1.60
C THR A 136 -22.92 16.45 0.77
N VAL A 137 -22.40 16.11 -0.43
CA VAL A 137 -21.89 16.99 -1.50
C VAL A 137 -22.13 18.48 -1.28
N GLN A 138 -21.05 19.24 -1.08
CA GLN A 138 -21.04 20.69 -1.28
C GLN A 138 -21.33 20.95 -2.77
N THR A 139 -22.59 21.17 -3.13
CA THR A 139 -22.96 21.76 -4.41
C THR A 139 -22.28 23.12 -4.50
N ILE A 140 -21.41 23.28 -5.49
CA ILE A 140 -20.83 24.59 -5.84
C ILE A 140 -22.02 25.54 -6.04
N PRO A 141 -22.12 26.66 -5.30
CA PRO A 141 -23.15 27.66 -5.61
C PRO A 141 -22.92 28.12 -7.05
N ALA A 142 -23.97 28.08 -7.87
CA ALA A 142 -23.92 28.66 -9.20
C ALA A 142 -23.48 30.12 -9.03
N VAL A 143 -22.26 30.42 -9.49
CA VAL A 143 -21.79 31.78 -9.55
C VAL A 143 -22.46 32.36 -10.79
N ASP A 144 -23.58 33.02 -10.58
CA ASP A 144 -24.23 33.83 -11.60
C ASP A 144 -23.23 34.94 -11.98
N PHE A 145 -22.68 34.84 -13.18
CA PHE A 145 -21.89 35.91 -13.78
C PHE A 145 -22.87 36.91 -14.40
N ASP A 146 -23.09 38.03 -13.71
CA ASP A 146 -23.67 39.26 -14.27
C ASP A 146 -22.64 40.02 -15.13
#